data_AF-A0AA91IBC7-F1
#
_entry.id   AF-A0AA91IBC7-F1
#
_cell.length_a   1.000
_cell.length_b   1.000
_cell.length_c   1.000
_cell.angle_alpha   90.00
_cell.angle_beta   90.00
_cell.angle_gamma   90.00
#
_symmetry.space_group_name_H-M   'P 1'
#
loop_
_entity.id
_entity.type
_entity.pdbx_description
1 polymer ?
#
loop_
_entity_poly.entity_id
_entity_poly.type
_entity_poly.pdbx_seq_one_letter_code
_entity_poly.pdbx_strand_id
1 'polypeptide(L)'
;MFIRPLRLVSSGWTGHVPFGAWLIAVQQPRILVELGSHFGMSYAAFCQTVQNEGLNTKCYAVDTWQGDEHAGFYGDSVYNDLAAFNDKHFGGFSRLMRMTFDEATTYFEDGSVDLLHIDGLHTYEAVKHDFESWLPKLSDRAIVLFHDTNVRERDFGVWQYWAEVTKKYPSFEFDHSAGLGVLAVGPKQPEEVRKLLDLPADQAGATATKEVFSSLGESVLRRWELESSRQDLASKASDVDRVLAQLANVEGELSTLQKDHLRAADLLEQYDRTIRETHARNEALSTELARSEAARGEAENSLGRLQDSLSWRITKPLRAVRRKFNK
;
A
#
# COMPACT_ATOMS: atom_id res chain seq x y z
N MET A 1 24.21 8.95 24.98
CA MET A 1 22.96 9.48 24.38
C MET A 1 22.24 8.32 23.72
N PHE A 2 21.07 7.93 24.23
CA PHE A 2 20.22 6.91 23.58
C PHE A 2 19.08 7.65 22.88
N ILE A 3 19.03 7.59 21.55
CA ILE A 3 17.93 8.16 20.77
C ILE A 3 16.88 7.09 20.51
N ARG A 4 15.61 7.43 20.78
CA ARG A 4 14.46 6.68 20.28
C ARG A 4 13.83 7.52 19.16
N PRO A 5 14.00 7.13 17.88
CA PRO A 5 13.55 7.96 16.76
C PRO A 5 12.05 8.21 16.81
N LEU A 6 11.64 9.48 16.64
CA LEU A 6 10.24 9.87 16.51
C LEU A 6 9.65 9.47 15.16
N ARG A 7 10.49 9.49 14.12
CA ARG A 7 10.19 8.95 12.80
C ARG A 7 10.89 7.62 12.64
N LEU A 8 10.17 6.61 12.17
CA LEU A 8 10.72 5.29 11.92
C LEU A 8 10.15 4.78 10.59
N VAL A 9 10.97 4.83 9.55
CA VAL A 9 10.61 4.50 8.16
C VAL A 9 11.69 3.61 7.56
N SER A 10 11.35 2.90 6.47
CA SER A 10 12.33 2.09 5.76
C SER A 10 13.44 2.97 5.19
N SER A 11 14.70 2.68 5.54
CA SER A 11 15.87 3.41 5.06
C SER A 11 17.15 2.64 5.35
N GLY A 12 18.10 2.65 4.41
CA GLY A 12 19.46 2.14 4.62
C GLY A 12 20.19 2.85 5.76
N TRP A 13 19.85 4.12 5.99
CA TRP A 13 20.45 4.97 7.02
C TRP A 13 20.07 4.58 8.47
N THR A 14 19.07 3.74 8.66
CA THR A 14 18.48 3.47 10.00
C THR A 14 19.53 3.03 11.03
N GLY A 15 20.56 2.27 10.62
CA GLY A 15 21.63 1.84 11.52
C GLY A 15 22.65 2.92 11.88
N HIS A 16 22.65 4.07 11.20
CA HIS A 16 23.50 5.22 11.53
C HIS A 16 22.83 6.23 12.47
N VAL A 17 21.54 6.06 12.77
CA VAL A 17 20.78 7.00 13.63
C VAL A 17 21.47 7.29 14.98
N PRO A 18 22.01 6.30 15.73
CA PRO A 18 22.73 6.59 16.97
C PRO A 18 24.01 7.41 16.77
N PHE A 19 24.75 7.18 15.67
CA PHE A 19 25.93 7.96 15.32
C PHE A 19 25.55 9.39 14.93
N GLY A 20 24.53 9.54 14.09
CA GLY A 20 23.99 10.86 13.72
C GLY A 20 23.58 11.68 14.93
N ALA A 21 22.89 11.06 15.90
CA ALA A 21 22.54 11.72 17.15
C ALA A 21 23.78 12.13 17.96
N TRP A 22 24.74 11.23 18.13
CA TRP A 22 26.00 11.57 18.82
C TRP A 22 26.71 12.74 18.13
N LEU A 23 26.82 12.72 16.80
CA LEU A 23 27.51 13.74 16.03
C LEU A 23 26.90 15.12 16.20
N ILE A 24 25.57 15.23 16.11
CA ILE A 24 24.85 16.49 16.32
C ILE A 24 25.11 17.03 17.73
N ALA A 25 25.08 16.17 18.75
CA ALA A 25 25.27 16.55 20.13
C ALA A 25 26.67 17.11 20.40
N VAL A 26 27.72 16.51 19.81
CA VAL A 26 29.11 16.92 20.02
C VAL A 26 29.55 18.05 19.10
N GLN A 27 29.01 18.12 17.88
CA GLN A 27 29.42 19.12 16.89
C GLN A 27 28.62 20.42 17.00
N GLN A 28 27.36 20.33 17.43
CA GLN A 28 26.44 21.46 17.62
C GLN A 28 26.44 22.41 16.41
N PRO A 29 25.99 21.94 15.23
CA PRO A 29 26.06 22.72 14.00
C PRO A 29 25.20 23.98 14.13
N ARG A 30 25.66 25.10 13.59
CA ARG A 30 24.82 26.31 13.42
C ARG A 30 23.85 26.11 12.27
N ILE A 31 24.34 25.55 11.17
CA ILE A 31 23.56 25.21 9.98
C ILE A 31 23.86 23.76 9.61
N LEU A 32 22.79 22.97 9.50
CA LEU A 32 22.79 21.60 9.00
C LEU A 32 22.04 21.57 7.68
N VAL A 33 22.65 20.95 6.67
CA VAL A 33 22.00 20.68 5.39
C VAL A 33 22.10 19.20 5.06
N GLU A 34 20.99 18.61 4.62
CA GLU A 34 20.94 17.29 4.01
C GLU A 34 20.54 17.41 2.53
N LEU A 35 21.27 16.70 1.66
CA LEU A 35 21.02 16.57 0.23
C LEU A 35 20.54 15.15 -0.03
N GLY A 36 19.31 15.00 -0.51
CA GLY A 36 18.65 13.70 -0.63
C GLY A 36 18.07 13.28 0.71
N SER A 37 16.78 13.55 0.90
CA SER A 37 16.09 13.30 2.16
C SER A 37 15.08 12.17 2.05
N HIS A 38 14.56 11.88 0.86
CA HIS A 38 13.63 10.77 0.64
C HIS A 38 12.50 10.71 1.70
N PHE A 39 12.35 9.60 2.42
CA PHE A 39 11.38 9.46 3.53
C PHE A 39 11.81 10.18 4.82
N GLY A 40 12.99 10.76 4.92
CA GLY A 40 13.43 11.66 6.00
C GLY A 40 13.92 10.98 7.28
N MET A 41 14.49 9.77 7.18
CA MET A 41 14.92 8.99 8.35
C MET A 41 16.15 9.62 9.04
N SER A 42 17.21 9.88 8.28
CA SER A 42 18.40 10.64 8.70
C SER A 42 18.03 12.04 9.20
N TYR A 43 17.32 12.81 8.38
CA TYR A 43 16.96 14.19 8.69
C TYR A 43 16.17 14.34 9.98
N ALA A 44 15.15 13.48 10.18
CA ALA A 44 14.34 13.52 11.38
C ALA A 44 15.17 13.15 12.63
N ALA A 45 16.12 12.21 12.52
CA ALA A 45 17.02 11.87 13.61
C ALA A 45 17.95 13.04 13.98
N PHE A 46 18.46 13.78 12.98
CA PHE A 46 19.25 14.98 13.23
C PHE A 46 18.42 16.07 13.91
N CYS A 47 17.25 16.40 13.36
CA CYS A 47 16.35 17.42 13.90
C CYS A 47 15.85 17.08 15.31
N GLN A 48 15.54 15.80 15.56
CA GLN A 48 15.17 15.33 16.89
C GLN A 48 16.31 15.55 17.88
N THR A 49 17.55 15.29 17.48
CA THR A 49 18.70 15.54 18.36
C THR A 49 18.91 17.03 18.63
N VAL A 50 18.80 17.89 17.61
CA VAL A 50 18.81 19.35 17.76
C VAL A 50 17.79 19.80 18.81
N GLN A 51 16.57 19.29 18.73
CA GLN A 51 15.49 19.60 19.67
C GLN A 51 15.79 19.07 21.09
N ASN A 52 16.25 17.82 21.22
CA ASN A 52 16.55 17.20 22.52
C ASN A 52 17.68 17.93 23.26
N GLU A 53 18.69 18.39 22.53
CA GLU A 53 19.86 19.09 23.07
C GLU A 53 19.63 20.61 23.21
N GLY A 54 18.48 21.13 22.76
CA GLY A 54 18.15 22.55 22.84
C GLY A 54 19.08 23.45 22.02
N LEU A 55 19.57 22.95 20.88
CA LEU A 55 20.53 23.67 20.04
C LEU A 55 19.82 24.75 19.21
N ASN A 56 20.52 25.86 18.95
CA ASN A 56 20.07 26.90 18.03
C ASN A 56 20.49 26.62 16.58
N THR A 57 20.30 25.37 16.14
CA THR A 57 20.65 24.90 14.80
C THR A 57 19.53 25.21 13.82
N LYS A 58 19.87 25.71 12.63
CA LYS A 58 18.96 25.77 11.49
C LYS A 58 19.15 24.53 10.62
N CYS A 59 18.06 23.82 10.34
CA CYS A 59 18.10 22.58 9.57
C CYS A 59 17.44 22.77 8.20
N TYR A 60 18.04 22.20 7.16
CA TYR A 60 17.52 22.23 5.80
C TYR A 60 17.64 20.86 5.14
N ALA A 61 16.53 20.35 4.63
CA ALA A 61 16.50 19.14 3.80
C ALA A 61 16.24 19.60 2.36
N VAL A 62 17.16 19.30 1.45
CA VAL A 62 17.07 19.67 0.04
C VAL A 62 16.86 18.39 -0.75
N ASP A 63 15.77 18.36 -1.52
CA ASP A 63 15.42 17.25 -2.39
C ASP A 63 14.39 17.74 -3.41
N THR A 64 14.29 17.09 -4.57
CA THR A 64 13.19 17.34 -5.50
C THR A 64 11.90 16.62 -5.07
N TRP A 65 12.06 15.54 -4.30
CA TRP A 65 11.06 14.52 -3.99
C TRP A 65 10.38 13.95 -5.25
N GLN A 66 11.11 13.88 -6.35
CA GLN A 66 10.66 13.22 -7.58
C GLN A 66 11.24 11.80 -7.69
N GLY A 67 12.28 11.49 -6.91
CA GLY A 67 13.04 10.24 -7.02
C GLY A 67 14.07 10.26 -8.16
N ASP A 68 14.84 9.19 -8.24
CA ASP A 68 15.95 9.03 -9.20
C ASP A 68 16.20 7.53 -9.52
N GLU A 69 17.25 7.24 -10.29
CA GLU A 69 17.57 5.87 -10.74
C GLU A 69 17.96 4.91 -9.60
N HIS A 70 18.47 5.42 -8.47
CA HIS A 70 18.89 4.61 -7.32
C HIS A 70 17.81 4.49 -6.26
N ALA A 71 17.13 5.59 -5.94
CA ALA A 71 16.03 5.64 -4.97
C ALA A 71 14.68 5.14 -5.54
N GLY A 72 14.54 5.13 -6.87
CA GLY A 72 13.27 4.90 -7.57
C GLY A 72 12.40 6.16 -7.59
N PHE A 73 11.45 6.20 -8.52
CA PHE A 73 10.50 7.32 -8.65
C PHE A 73 9.30 7.12 -7.72
N TYR A 74 8.91 8.18 -7.02
CA TYR A 74 7.77 8.17 -6.10
C TYR A 74 6.94 9.44 -6.25
N GLY A 75 5.67 9.38 -5.81
CA GLY A 75 4.75 10.50 -5.89
C GLY A 75 4.87 11.47 -4.71
N ASP A 76 4.11 12.57 -4.81
CA ASP A 76 4.05 13.64 -3.81
C ASP A 76 3.66 13.18 -2.40
N SER A 77 3.14 11.97 -2.22
CA SER A 77 2.82 11.40 -0.90
C SER A 77 4.04 11.33 0.01
N VAL A 78 5.24 11.08 -0.52
CA VAL A 78 6.48 11.02 0.25
C VAL A 78 6.80 12.40 0.84
N TYR A 79 6.80 13.44 0.00
CA TYR A 79 7.00 14.81 0.44
C TYR A 79 5.93 15.25 1.44
N ASN A 80 4.65 15.02 1.13
CA ASN A 80 3.54 15.48 1.95
C ASN A 80 3.56 14.83 3.35
N ASP A 81 3.87 13.54 3.45
CA ASP A 81 4.03 12.86 4.74
C ASP A 81 5.21 13.44 5.55
N LEU A 82 6.37 13.61 4.92
CA LEU A 82 7.54 14.19 5.57
C LEU A 82 7.31 15.64 6.00
N ALA A 83 6.67 16.45 5.15
CA ALA A 83 6.33 17.84 5.44
C ALA A 83 5.39 17.96 6.63
N ALA A 84 4.31 17.17 6.67
CA ALA A 84 3.37 17.15 7.78
C ALA A 84 4.05 16.75 9.09
N PHE A 85 4.94 15.75 9.04
CA PHE A 85 5.74 15.35 10.19
C PHE A 85 6.70 16.47 10.62
N ASN A 86 7.45 17.06 9.68
CA ASN A 86 8.41 18.12 9.96
C ASN A 86 7.76 19.36 10.57
N ASP A 87 6.63 19.82 10.02
CA ASP A 87 5.94 21.01 10.52
C ASP A 87 5.42 20.80 11.94
N LYS A 88 4.88 19.61 12.21
CA LYS A 88 4.38 19.23 13.53
C LYS A 88 5.49 19.19 14.60
N HIS A 89 6.67 18.70 14.24
CA HIS A 89 7.72 18.40 15.21
C HIS A 89 8.85 19.44 15.26
N PHE A 90 9.21 20.03 14.12
CA PHE A 90 10.46 20.79 13.92
C PHE A 90 10.27 22.12 13.17
N GLY A 91 9.03 22.52 12.84
CA GLY A 91 8.74 23.72 12.03
C GLY A 91 9.29 25.05 12.57
N GLY A 92 9.75 25.11 13.82
CA GLY A 92 10.43 26.28 14.39
C GLY A 92 11.83 26.54 13.83
N PHE A 93 12.56 25.50 13.38
CA PHE A 93 13.97 25.62 12.98
C PHE A 93 14.34 24.81 11.73
N SER A 94 13.42 23.98 11.24
CA SER A 94 13.62 23.08 10.10
C SER A 94 12.84 23.52 8.85
N ARG A 95 13.44 23.37 7.66
CA ARG A 95 12.81 23.69 6.36
C ARG A 95 13.08 22.59 5.34
N LEU A 96 12.02 22.13 4.66
CA LEU A 96 12.12 21.26 3.48
C LEU A 96 12.15 22.12 2.22
N MET A 97 13.21 22.01 1.41
CA MET A 97 13.47 22.81 0.23
C MET A 97 13.28 21.95 -1.02
N ARG A 98 12.10 22.06 -1.65
CA ARG A 98 11.73 21.28 -2.84
C ARG A 98 12.37 21.84 -4.12
N MET A 99 13.66 21.55 -4.30
CA MET A 99 14.51 22.05 -5.39
C MET A 99 15.74 21.16 -5.60
N THR A 100 16.52 21.43 -6.63
CA THR A 100 17.81 20.75 -6.84
C THR A 100 18.87 21.23 -5.85
N PHE A 101 19.91 20.42 -5.64
CA PHE A 101 21.00 20.78 -4.73
C PHE A 101 21.76 22.02 -5.21
N ASP A 102 21.93 22.18 -6.52
CA ASP A 102 22.57 23.33 -7.15
C ASP A 102 21.80 24.62 -6.88
N GLU A 103 20.48 24.62 -7.07
CA GLU A 103 19.62 25.77 -6.76
C GLU A 103 19.72 26.17 -5.29
N ALA A 104 19.75 25.17 -4.39
CA ALA A 104 19.82 25.41 -2.95
C ALA A 104 21.08 26.13 -2.52
N THR A 105 22.23 25.95 -3.21
CA THR A 105 23.49 26.64 -2.87
C THR A 105 23.36 28.17 -2.80
N THR A 106 22.43 28.74 -3.58
CA THR A 106 22.19 30.20 -3.63
C THR A 106 21.58 30.76 -2.34
N TYR A 107 21.01 29.92 -1.48
CA TYR A 107 20.38 30.31 -0.21
C TYR A 107 21.35 30.27 0.98
N PHE A 108 22.58 29.80 0.78
CA PHE A 108 23.59 29.67 1.83
C PHE A 108 24.77 30.61 1.59
N GLU A 109 25.18 31.31 2.64
CA GLU A 109 26.39 32.11 2.64
C GLU A 109 27.62 31.21 2.56
N ASP A 110 28.70 31.71 1.94
CA ASP A 110 29.97 30.99 1.90
C ASP A 110 30.50 30.80 3.33
N GLY A 111 31.02 29.61 3.63
CA GLY A 111 31.55 29.28 4.96
C GLY A 111 30.51 29.20 6.10
N SER A 112 29.22 29.03 5.79
CA SER A 112 28.14 29.05 6.79
C SER A 112 27.65 27.67 7.25
N VAL A 113 27.83 26.62 6.43
CA VAL A 113 27.32 25.27 6.69
C VAL A 113 28.30 24.49 7.56
N ASP A 114 27.82 24.02 8.72
CA ASP A 114 28.63 23.32 9.71
C ASP A 114 28.50 21.78 9.60
N LEU A 115 27.37 21.29 9.11
CA LEU A 115 27.18 19.87 8.81
C LEU A 115 26.48 19.75 7.46
N LEU A 116 27.09 19.00 6.54
CA LEU A 116 26.50 18.61 5.27
C LEU A 116 26.34 17.09 5.25
N HIS A 117 25.15 16.60 4.92
CA HIS A 117 24.92 15.18 4.66
C HIS A 117 24.57 15.00 3.18
N ILE A 118 25.32 14.14 2.48
CA ILE A 118 25.14 13.84 1.06
C ILE A 118 24.64 12.40 0.94
N ASP A 119 23.39 12.25 0.52
CA ASP A 119 22.69 10.99 0.25
C ASP A 119 21.72 11.16 -0.94
N GLY A 120 22.21 11.84 -1.98
CA GLY A 120 21.51 12.09 -3.24
C GLY A 120 21.68 10.96 -4.27
N LEU A 121 21.99 11.30 -5.52
CA LEU A 121 22.26 10.29 -6.54
C LEU A 121 23.65 9.68 -6.34
N HIS A 122 23.72 8.35 -6.24
CA HIS A 122 24.93 7.63 -5.83
C HIS A 122 25.96 7.33 -6.92
N THR A 123 25.88 7.94 -8.11
CA THR A 123 26.94 7.80 -9.13
C THR A 123 28.18 8.60 -8.74
N TYR A 124 29.35 8.24 -9.27
CA TYR A 124 30.61 8.93 -8.95
C TYR A 124 30.55 10.42 -9.31
N GLU A 125 29.99 10.73 -10.48
CA GLU A 125 29.89 12.10 -11.00
C GLU A 125 28.97 12.94 -10.15
N ALA A 126 27.82 12.40 -9.73
CA ALA A 126 26.83 13.13 -8.94
C ALA A 126 27.36 13.47 -7.54
N VAL A 127 27.85 12.49 -6.79
CA VAL A 127 28.38 12.73 -5.43
C VAL A 127 29.59 13.68 -5.44
N LYS A 128 30.43 13.58 -6.48
CA LYS A 128 31.56 14.50 -6.65
C LYS A 128 31.08 15.92 -6.93
N HIS A 129 30.13 16.08 -7.85
CA HIS A 129 29.54 17.37 -8.18
C HIS A 129 28.88 18.01 -6.95
N ASP A 130 28.10 17.23 -6.19
CA ASP A 130 27.43 17.69 -4.97
C ASP A 130 28.43 18.17 -3.92
N PHE A 131 29.51 17.41 -3.69
CA PHE A 131 30.55 17.86 -2.77
C PHE A 131 31.26 19.13 -3.26
N GLU A 132 31.66 19.18 -4.53
CA GLU A 132 32.42 20.30 -5.10
C GLU A 132 31.59 21.59 -5.17
N SER A 133 30.30 21.49 -5.49
CA SER A 133 29.38 22.65 -5.54
C SER A 133 29.07 23.21 -4.15
N TRP A 134 29.01 22.35 -3.13
CA TRP A 134 28.78 22.75 -1.74
C TRP A 134 30.05 23.15 -0.99
N LEU A 135 31.24 22.77 -1.46
CA LEU A 135 32.52 23.05 -0.80
C LEU A 135 32.70 24.53 -0.39
N PRO A 136 32.35 25.55 -1.21
CA PRO A 136 32.44 26.97 -0.81
C PRO A 136 31.52 27.35 0.35
N LYS A 137 30.44 26.60 0.58
CA LYS A 137 29.45 26.84 1.64
C LYS A 137 29.88 26.27 2.98
N LEU A 138 30.86 25.38 2.99
CA LEU A 138 31.34 24.69 4.19
C LEU A 138 32.20 25.61 5.06
N SER A 139 31.88 25.65 6.35
CA SER A 139 32.60 26.45 7.34
C SER A 139 33.95 25.85 7.76
N ASP A 140 34.70 26.61 8.57
CA ASP A 140 35.96 26.16 9.16
C ASP A 140 35.81 25.08 10.25
N ARG A 141 34.59 24.64 10.55
CA ARG A 141 34.24 23.52 11.44
C ARG A 141 33.38 22.46 10.74
N ALA A 142 33.29 22.52 9.41
CA ALA A 142 32.41 21.67 8.64
C ALA A 142 32.79 20.19 8.74
N ILE A 143 31.77 19.36 8.93
CA ILE A 143 31.82 17.92 8.71
C ILE A 143 30.90 17.60 7.53
N VAL A 144 31.36 16.71 6.66
CA VAL A 144 30.56 16.17 5.55
C VAL A 144 30.36 14.67 5.77
N LEU A 145 29.11 14.25 5.69
CA LEU A 145 28.71 12.85 5.73
C LEU A 145 28.42 12.35 4.31
N PHE A 146 28.97 11.19 3.96
CA PHE A 146 28.70 10.50 2.70
C PHE A 146 28.07 9.14 3.01
N HIS A 147 26.85 8.91 2.51
CA HIS A 147 26.22 7.60 2.61
C HIS A 147 26.69 6.64 1.52
N ASP A 148 26.38 5.35 1.67
CA ASP A 148 26.61 4.30 0.67
C ASP A 148 28.08 4.08 0.26
N THR A 149 29.04 4.42 1.15
CA THR A 149 30.48 4.24 0.88
C THR A 149 30.90 2.76 0.75
N ASN A 150 30.04 1.82 1.15
CA ASN A 150 30.28 0.38 1.09
C ASN A 150 29.45 -0.34 -0.01
N VAL A 151 28.68 0.38 -0.82
CA VAL A 151 27.95 -0.19 -1.97
C VAL A 151 28.87 -0.28 -3.20
N ARG A 152 28.79 -1.37 -3.96
CA ARG A 152 29.66 -1.65 -5.14
C ARG A 152 28.89 -2.10 -6.39
N GLU A 153 27.57 -2.13 -6.32
CA GLU A 153 26.69 -2.59 -7.38
C GLU A 153 25.87 -1.44 -7.97
N ARG A 154 25.09 -1.71 -9.03
CA ARG A 154 24.14 -0.75 -9.63
C ARG A 154 24.76 0.61 -10.01
N ASP A 155 26.02 0.64 -10.44
CA ASP A 155 26.74 1.88 -10.81
C ASP A 155 26.96 2.89 -9.65
N PHE A 156 26.93 2.39 -8.41
CA PHE A 156 27.29 3.21 -7.25
C PHE A 156 28.79 3.58 -7.32
N GLY A 157 29.06 4.88 -7.31
CA GLY A 157 30.39 5.46 -7.38
C GLY A 157 30.83 6.20 -6.11
N VAL A 158 29.98 6.26 -5.07
CA VAL A 158 30.31 6.96 -3.81
C VAL A 158 31.58 6.44 -3.17
N TRP A 159 31.79 5.12 -3.19
CA TRP A 159 33.00 4.51 -2.66
C TRP A 159 34.28 4.89 -3.40
N GLN A 160 34.19 5.12 -4.71
CA GLN A 160 35.33 5.55 -5.53
C GLN A 160 35.71 6.98 -5.15
N TYR A 161 34.71 7.85 -5.07
CA TYR A 161 34.92 9.24 -4.67
C TYR A 161 35.41 9.35 -3.23
N TRP A 162 34.87 8.54 -2.32
CA TRP A 162 35.32 8.42 -0.95
C TRP A 162 36.82 8.08 -0.85
N ALA A 163 37.28 7.09 -1.63
CA ALA A 163 38.70 6.73 -1.69
C ALA A 163 39.61 7.85 -2.23
N GLU A 164 39.07 8.81 -2.99
CA GLU A 164 39.81 9.97 -3.48
C GLU A 164 39.83 11.11 -2.46
N VAL A 165 38.67 11.45 -1.89
CA VAL A 165 38.52 12.62 -1.02
C VAL A 165 39.19 12.44 0.34
N THR A 166 39.25 11.21 0.85
CA THR A 166 39.95 10.85 2.11
C THR A 166 41.47 11.05 2.03
N LYS A 167 42.06 11.16 0.84
CA LYS A 167 43.47 11.54 0.67
C LYS A 167 43.74 13.02 0.97
N LYS A 168 42.69 13.85 0.97
CA LYS A 168 42.79 15.30 1.12
C LYS A 168 42.35 15.79 2.50
N TYR A 169 41.48 15.06 3.18
CA TYR A 169 40.86 15.48 4.43
C TYR A 169 40.90 14.37 5.48
N PRO A 170 41.03 14.71 6.78
CA PRO A 170 40.86 13.75 7.86
C PRO A 170 39.48 13.10 7.81
N SER A 171 39.43 11.79 8.04
CA SER A 171 38.21 11.01 7.84
C SER A 171 38.09 9.80 8.75
N PHE A 172 36.85 9.39 9.02
CA PHE A 172 36.49 8.11 9.61
C PHE A 172 35.38 7.46 8.78
N GLU A 173 35.29 6.14 8.73
CA GLU A 173 34.28 5.43 7.93
C GLU A 173 33.66 4.30 8.74
N PHE A 174 32.33 4.19 8.70
CA PHE A 174 31.59 3.01 9.17
C PHE A 174 31.28 2.08 8.00
N ASP A 175 31.28 0.77 8.26
CA ASP A 175 31.11 -0.26 7.22
C ASP A 175 29.69 -0.87 7.21
N HIS A 176 28.92 -0.67 8.28
CA HIS A 176 27.54 -1.17 8.41
C HIS A 176 26.54 -0.25 7.70
N SER A 177 25.30 -0.72 7.51
CA SER A 177 24.21 0.10 6.95
C SER A 177 24.57 0.76 5.61
N ALA A 178 25.17 -0.01 4.70
CA ALA A 178 25.66 0.44 3.40
C ALA A 178 26.86 1.40 3.44
N GLY A 179 27.31 1.77 4.63
CA GLY A 179 28.54 2.52 4.87
C GLY A 179 28.29 4.01 5.06
N LEU A 180 29.10 4.62 5.92
CA LEU A 180 29.03 6.04 6.22
C LEU A 180 30.42 6.64 6.38
N GLY A 181 30.80 7.48 5.42
CA GLY A 181 32.00 8.31 5.49
C GLY A 181 31.76 9.60 6.28
N VAL A 182 32.69 9.91 7.19
CA VAL A 182 32.71 11.13 8.01
C VAL A 182 33.97 11.91 7.66
N LEU A 183 33.83 13.05 6.99
CA LEU A 183 34.93 13.86 6.46
C LEU A 183 35.01 15.20 7.18
N ALA A 184 36.17 15.57 7.71
CA ALA A 184 36.39 16.88 8.30
C ALA A 184 37.05 17.83 7.29
N VAL A 185 36.28 18.81 6.79
CA VAL A 185 36.78 19.83 5.85
C VAL A 185 37.42 20.99 6.60
N GLY A 186 36.77 21.45 7.67
CA GLY A 186 37.24 22.57 8.48
C GLY A 186 38.27 22.17 9.53
N PRO A 187 39.31 22.98 9.82
CA PRO A 187 40.33 22.65 10.82
C PRO A 187 39.85 22.77 12.28
N LYS A 188 38.70 23.41 12.54
CA LYS A 188 38.19 23.71 13.89
C LYS A 188 37.15 22.69 14.37
N GLN A 189 37.56 21.42 14.41
CA GLN A 189 36.71 20.34 14.89
C GLN A 189 36.66 20.29 16.43
N PRO A 190 35.48 19.98 17.03
CA PRO A 190 35.37 19.68 18.46
C PRO A 190 36.30 18.55 18.89
N GLU A 191 36.71 18.54 20.16
CA GLU A 191 37.63 17.54 20.69
C GLU A 191 37.15 16.09 20.46
N GLU A 192 35.87 15.82 20.70
CA GLU A 192 35.30 14.48 20.51
C GLU A 192 35.27 14.03 19.05
N VAL A 193 35.07 14.96 18.12
CA VAL A 193 35.17 14.66 16.68
C VAL A 193 36.61 14.39 16.30
N ARG A 194 37.58 15.16 16.83
CA ARG A 194 39.00 14.91 16.58
C ARG A 194 39.43 13.52 17.07
N LYS A 195 38.99 13.13 18.27
CA LYS A 195 39.23 11.77 18.80
C LYS A 195 38.73 10.70 17.84
N LEU A 196 37.53 10.86 17.27
CA LEU A 196 36.99 9.95 16.25
C LEU A 196 37.89 9.89 15.01
N LEU A 197 38.33 11.05 14.50
CA LEU A 197 39.16 11.15 13.30
C LEU A 197 40.58 10.62 13.49
N ASP A 198 41.08 10.56 14.73
CA ASP A 198 42.39 10.00 15.08
C ASP A 198 42.33 8.46 15.25
N LEU A 199 41.14 7.87 15.39
CA LEU A 199 40.96 6.41 15.57
C LEU A 199 41.54 5.54 14.45
N PRO A 200 41.63 5.94 13.16
CA PRO A 200 42.27 5.09 12.16
C PRO A 200 43.73 4.71 12.49
N ALA A 201 44.42 5.49 13.35
CA ALA A 201 45.74 5.14 13.87
C ALA A 201 45.69 4.12 15.03
N ASP A 202 44.54 3.94 15.68
CA ASP A 202 44.25 2.94 16.72
C ASP A 202 43.20 1.94 16.22
N GLN A 203 43.67 0.87 15.60
CA GLN A 203 42.80 -0.15 15.00
C GLN A 203 41.82 -0.77 16.00
N ALA A 204 42.23 -0.95 17.27
CA ALA A 204 41.36 -1.51 18.29
C ALA A 204 40.25 -0.53 18.68
N GLY A 205 40.60 0.75 18.89
CA GLY A 205 39.63 1.81 19.17
C GLY A 205 38.66 2.05 18.01
N ALA A 206 39.14 2.04 16.76
CA ALA A 206 38.31 2.14 15.57
C ALA A 206 37.30 0.99 15.49
N THR A 207 37.76 -0.25 15.70
CA THR A 207 36.90 -1.45 15.65
C THR A 207 35.84 -1.40 16.74
N ALA A 208 36.22 -1.12 17.99
CA ALA A 208 35.29 -1.00 19.10
C ALA A 208 34.24 0.11 18.88
N THR A 209 34.65 1.25 18.30
CA THR A 209 33.73 2.35 17.99
C THR A 209 32.72 1.95 16.91
N LYS A 210 33.18 1.28 15.85
CA LYS A 210 32.29 0.74 14.81
C LYS A 210 31.28 -0.25 15.40
N GLU A 211 31.74 -1.20 16.23
CA GLU A 211 30.90 -2.22 16.87
C GLU A 211 29.84 -1.61 17.79
N VAL A 212 30.18 -0.58 18.57
CA VAL A 212 29.23 0.11 19.43
C VAL A 212 28.13 0.77 18.61
N PHE A 213 28.48 1.56 17.58
CA PHE A 213 27.48 2.25 16.77
C PHE A 213 26.67 1.29 15.89
N SER A 214 27.27 0.22 15.36
CA SER A 214 26.54 -0.80 14.61
C SER A 214 25.55 -1.56 15.49
N SER A 215 25.95 -1.96 16.71
CA SER A 215 25.08 -2.64 17.67
C SER A 215 23.91 -1.76 18.11
N LEU A 216 24.17 -0.46 18.36
CA LEU A 216 23.11 0.50 18.65
C LEU A 216 22.19 0.69 17.44
N GLY A 217 22.74 0.74 16.23
CA GLY A 217 21.99 0.83 14.98
C GLY A 217 21.07 -0.35 14.75
N GLU A 218 21.55 -1.57 14.98
CA GLU A 218 20.75 -2.80 14.93
C GLU A 218 19.54 -2.73 15.88
N SER A 219 19.69 -2.11 17.05
CA SER A 219 18.56 -1.96 17.98
C SER A 219 17.44 -1.07 17.42
N VAL A 220 17.79 -0.08 16.58
CA VAL A 220 16.83 0.78 15.89
C VAL A 220 16.17 0.03 14.73
N LEU A 221 16.97 -0.70 13.94
CA LEU A 221 16.48 -1.57 12.86
C LEU A 221 15.49 -2.61 13.37
N ARG A 222 15.83 -3.36 14.43
CA ARG A 222 14.93 -4.36 15.04
C ARG A 222 13.63 -3.75 15.54
N ARG A 223 13.65 -2.49 16.01
CA ARG A 223 12.42 -1.79 16.40
C ARG A 223 11.55 -1.50 15.18
N TRP A 224 12.13 -1.03 14.08
CA TRP A 224 11.40 -0.79 12.84
C TRP A 224 10.80 -2.09 12.30
N GLU A 225 11.57 -3.17 12.24
CA GLU A 225 11.09 -4.49 11.83
C GLU A 225 9.91 -4.97 12.68
N LEU A 226 10.01 -4.80 14.00
CA LEU A 226 8.94 -5.19 14.94
C LEU A 226 7.68 -4.34 14.75
N GLU A 227 7.81 -3.02 14.58
CA GLU A 227 6.68 -2.12 14.38
C GLU A 227 6.01 -2.35 13.01
N SER A 228 6.80 -2.54 11.96
CA SER A 228 6.31 -2.91 10.62
C SER A 228 5.57 -4.26 10.66
N SER A 229 6.18 -5.28 11.28
CA SER A 229 5.56 -6.61 11.41
C SER A 229 4.24 -6.58 12.19
N ARG A 230 4.13 -5.71 13.21
CA ARG A 230 2.88 -5.52 13.96
C ARG A 230 1.80 -4.86 13.12
N GLN A 231 2.15 -3.87 12.31
CA GLN A 231 1.20 -3.21 11.40
C GLN A 231 0.71 -4.18 10.33
N ASP A 232 1.61 -4.96 9.73
CA ASP A 232 1.26 -5.99 8.75
C ASP A 232 0.34 -7.06 9.35
N LEU A 233 0.63 -7.52 10.57
CA LEU A 233 -0.21 -8.49 11.26
C LEU A 233 -1.61 -7.92 11.55
N ALA A 234 -1.71 -6.66 11.96
CA ALA A 234 -2.99 -6.00 12.20
C ALA A 234 -3.81 -5.83 10.91
N SER A 235 -3.16 -5.46 9.81
CA SER A 235 -3.79 -5.36 8.49
C SER A 235 -4.32 -6.72 8.03
N LYS A 236 -3.49 -7.77 8.12
CA LYS A 236 -3.89 -9.14 7.77
C LYS A 236 -5.02 -9.66 8.67
N ALA A 237 -5.03 -9.33 9.96
CA ALA A 237 -6.13 -9.69 10.85
C ALA A 237 -7.44 -9.04 10.40
N SER A 238 -7.42 -7.75 10.04
CA SER A 238 -8.59 -7.06 9.47
C SER A 238 -9.06 -7.69 8.14
N ASP A 239 -8.12 -8.15 7.31
CA ASP A 239 -8.46 -8.86 6.07
C ASP A 239 -9.12 -10.21 6.34
N VAL A 240 -8.65 -10.96 7.34
CA VAL A 240 -9.27 -12.22 7.78
C VAL A 240 -10.70 -11.96 8.26
N ASP A 241 -10.92 -10.94 9.09
CA ASP A 241 -12.27 -10.58 9.56
C ASP A 241 -13.20 -10.23 8.40
N ARG A 242 -12.69 -9.50 7.40
CA ARG A 242 -13.44 -9.16 6.18
C ARG A 242 -13.80 -10.40 5.38
N VAL A 243 -12.86 -11.33 5.18
CA VAL A 243 -13.12 -12.59 4.45
C VAL A 243 -14.11 -13.48 5.20
N LEU A 244 -14.01 -13.56 6.53
CA LEU A 244 -14.97 -14.31 7.35
C LEU A 244 -16.38 -13.72 7.24
N ALA A 245 -16.52 -12.41 7.26
CA ALA A 245 -17.82 -11.74 7.05
C ALA A 245 -18.41 -12.03 5.65
N GLN A 246 -17.56 -12.01 4.62
CA GLN A 246 -17.98 -12.37 3.26
C GLN A 246 -18.40 -13.84 3.15
N LEU A 247 -17.64 -14.75 3.78
CA LEU A 247 -17.96 -16.17 3.80
C LEU A 247 -19.32 -16.42 4.46
N ALA A 248 -19.59 -15.80 5.62
CA ALA A 248 -20.87 -15.91 6.30
C ALA A 248 -22.04 -15.40 5.44
N ASN A 249 -21.84 -14.32 4.67
CA ASN A 249 -22.86 -13.82 3.74
C ASN A 249 -23.14 -14.83 2.61
N VAL A 250 -22.08 -15.37 1.99
CA VAL A 250 -22.21 -16.37 0.93
C VAL A 250 -22.87 -17.65 1.44
N GLU A 251 -22.55 -18.11 2.65
CA GLU A 251 -23.21 -19.25 3.28
C GLU A 251 -24.71 -18.99 3.51
N GLY A 252 -25.08 -17.78 3.92
CA GLY A 252 -26.48 -17.35 4.06
C GLY A 252 -27.24 -17.34 2.72
N GLU A 253 -26.62 -16.80 1.67
CA GLU A 253 -27.17 -16.82 0.31
C GLU A 253 -27.33 -18.25 -0.21
N LEU A 254 -26.33 -19.10 -0.03
CA LEU A 254 -26.36 -20.50 -0.43
C LEU A 254 -27.49 -21.27 0.29
N SER A 255 -27.65 -21.06 1.60
CA SER A 255 -28.74 -21.68 2.37
C SER A 255 -30.12 -21.24 1.85
N THR A 256 -30.25 -19.98 1.46
CA THR A 256 -31.50 -19.45 0.88
C THR A 256 -31.76 -20.09 -0.49
N LEU A 257 -30.75 -20.13 -1.36
CA LEU A 257 -30.85 -20.74 -2.68
C LEU A 257 -31.19 -22.23 -2.60
N GLN A 258 -30.63 -22.96 -1.62
CA GLN A 258 -30.97 -24.37 -1.37
C GLN A 258 -32.44 -24.54 -0.99
N LYS A 259 -33.00 -23.67 -0.15
CA LYS A 259 -34.43 -23.70 0.22
C LYS A 259 -35.33 -23.42 -1.00
N ASP A 260 -34.95 -22.45 -1.82
CA ASP A 260 -35.71 -22.12 -3.02
C ASP A 260 -35.63 -23.22 -4.08
N HIS A 261 -34.49 -23.89 -4.20
CA HIS A 261 -34.33 -25.07 -5.05
C HIS A 261 -35.26 -26.22 -4.62
N LEU A 262 -35.34 -26.51 -3.32
CA LEU A 262 -36.26 -27.54 -2.78
C LEU A 262 -37.72 -27.17 -3.05
N ARG A 263 -38.11 -25.91 -2.84
CA ARG A 263 -39.47 -25.43 -3.16
C ARG A 263 -39.80 -25.56 -4.64
N ALA A 264 -38.85 -25.25 -5.52
CA ALA A 264 -39.03 -25.41 -6.96
C ALA A 264 -39.20 -26.88 -7.34
N ALA A 265 -38.44 -27.79 -6.73
CA ALA A 265 -38.58 -29.24 -6.94
C ALA A 265 -39.97 -29.76 -6.50
N ASP A 266 -40.46 -29.35 -5.32
CA ASP A 266 -41.81 -29.70 -4.85
C ASP A 266 -42.90 -29.18 -5.80
N LEU A 267 -42.75 -27.95 -6.29
CA LEU A 267 -43.70 -27.35 -7.22
C LEU A 267 -43.73 -28.07 -8.56
N LEU A 268 -42.56 -28.51 -9.06
CA LEU A 268 -42.47 -29.34 -10.27
C LEU A 268 -43.21 -30.68 -10.09
N GLU A 269 -43.08 -31.33 -8.93
CA GLU A 269 -43.82 -32.57 -8.65
C GLU A 269 -45.33 -32.34 -8.63
N GLN A 270 -45.78 -31.23 -8.04
CA GLN A 270 -47.20 -30.85 -8.02
C GLN A 270 -47.74 -30.58 -9.44
N TYR A 271 -46.98 -29.88 -10.27
CA TYR A 271 -47.34 -29.68 -11.67
C TYR A 271 -47.40 -30.98 -12.44
N ASP A 272 -46.44 -31.89 -12.25
CA ASP A 272 -46.45 -33.22 -12.89
C ASP A 272 -47.67 -34.06 -12.49
N ARG A 273 -48.11 -33.99 -11.23
CA ARG A 273 -49.36 -34.64 -10.78
C ARG A 273 -50.58 -34.00 -11.45
N THR A 274 -50.64 -32.68 -11.45
CA THR A 274 -51.75 -31.93 -12.08
C THR A 274 -51.85 -32.22 -13.58
N ILE A 275 -50.72 -32.29 -14.28
CA ILE A 275 -50.65 -32.66 -15.70
C ILE A 275 -51.19 -34.08 -15.91
N ARG A 276 -50.79 -35.05 -15.07
CA ARG A 276 -51.31 -36.43 -15.15
C ARG A 276 -52.81 -36.51 -14.90
N GLU A 277 -53.31 -35.83 -13.87
CA GLU A 277 -54.74 -35.80 -13.54
C GLU A 277 -55.58 -35.14 -14.64
N THR A 278 -55.13 -34.00 -15.16
CA THR A 278 -55.80 -33.31 -16.26
C THR A 278 -55.79 -34.14 -17.54
N HIS A 279 -54.68 -34.83 -17.84
CA HIS A 279 -54.60 -35.74 -18.98
C HIS A 279 -55.59 -36.91 -18.85
N ALA A 280 -55.64 -37.57 -17.68
CA ALA A 280 -56.59 -38.65 -17.43
C ALA A 280 -58.06 -38.19 -17.51
N ARG A 281 -58.35 -36.98 -17.00
CA ARG A 281 -59.69 -36.38 -17.09
C ARG A 281 -60.07 -36.06 -18.54
N ASN A 282 -59.14 -35.55 -19.34
CA ASN A 282 -59.38 -35.29 -20.76
C ASN A 282 -59.65 -36.59 -21.53
N GLU A 283 -58.94 -37.68 -21.23
CA GLU A 283 -59.22 -38.99 -21.84
C GLU A 283 -60.61 -39.54 -21.45
N ALA A 284 -60.98 -39.41 -20.18
CA ALA A 284 -62.30 -39.83 -19.70
C ALA A 284 -63.43 -39.02 -20.37
N LEU A 285 -63.30 -37.69 -20.43
CA LEU A 285 -64.26 -36.82 -21.12
C LEU A 285 -64.34 -37.12 -22.61
N SER A 286 -63.20 -37.40 -23.26
CA SER A 286 -63.17 -37.78 -24.69
C SER A 286 -63.92 -39.10 -24.92
N THR A 287 -63.76 -40.06 -24.01
CA THR A 287 -64.47 -41.35 -24.07
C THR A 287 -65.98 -41.18 -23.85
N GLU A 288 -66.38 -40.34 -22.90
CA GLU A 288 -67.79 -40.03 -22.61
C GLU A 288 -68.45 -39.27 -23.77
N LEU A 289 -67.75 -38.29 -24.35
CA LEU A 289 -68.20 -37.58 -25.54
C LEU A 289 -68.44 -38.55 -26.71
N ALA A 290 -67.49 -39.45 -26.99
CA ALA A 290 -67.64 -40.46 -28.03
C ALA A 290 -68.86 -41.37 -27.78
N ARG A 291 -69.13 -41.77 -26.53
CA ARG A 291 -70.33 -42.54 -26.17
C ARG A 291 -71.61 -41.74 -26.38
N SER A 292 -71.63 -40.48 -25.95
CA SER A 292 -72.80 -39.59 -26.12
C SER A 292 -73.09 -39.33 -27.60
N GLU A 293 -72.06 -39.16 -28.43
CA GLU A 293 -72.20 -38.99 -29.87
C GLU A 293 -72.74 -40.26 -30.54
N ALA A 294 -72.25 -41.44 -30.15
CA ALA A 294 -72.78 -42.72 -30.63
C ALA A 294 -74.25 -42.91 -30.24
N ALA A 295 -74.61 -42.66 -28.98
CA ALA A 295 -76.00 -42.75 -28.50
C ALA A 295 -76.91 -41.74 -29.20
N ARG A 296 -76.44 -40.51 -29.45
CA ARG A 296 -77.16 -39.51 -30.25
C ARG A 296 -77.39 -40.01 -31.67
N GLY A 297 -76.36 -40.58 -32.31
CA GLY A 297 -76.49 -41.17 -33.65
C GLY A 297 -77.49 -42.33 -33.70
N GLU A 298 -77.52 -43.19 -32.69
CA GLU A 298 -78.52 -44.27 -32.57
C GLU A 298 -79.95 -43.73 -32.39
N ALA A 299 -80.11 -42.70 -31.55
CA ALA A 299 -81.40 -42.05 -31.32
C ALA A 299 -81.90 -41.33 -32.59
N GLU A 300 -81.03 -40.63 -33.31
CA GLU A 300 -81.33 -39.99 -34.60
C GLU A 300 -81.71 -41.02 -35.66
N ASN A 301 -80.98 -42.13 -35.75
CA ASN A 301 -81.32 -43.24 -36.64
C ASN A 301 -82.68 -43.87 -36.28
N SER A 302 -82.95 -44.06 -34.98
CA SER A 302 -84.23 -44.61 -34.50
C SER A 302 -85.40 -43.66 -34.78
N LEU A 303 -85.19 -42.35 -34.59
CA LEU A 303 -86.15 -41.31 -34.94
C LEU A 303 -86.42 -41.29 -36.45
N GLY A 304 -85.38 -41.41 -37.28
CA GLY A 304 -85.52 -41.56 -38.73
C GLY A 304 -86.37 -42.77 -39.10
N ARG A 305 -86.08 -43.95 -38.53
CA ARG A 305 -86.89 -45.17 -38.74
C ARG A 305 -88.35 -45.00 -38.31
N LEU A 306 -88.60 -44.36 -37.17
CA LEU A 306 -89.97 -44.06 -36.72
C LEU A 306 -90.67 -43.09 -37.68
N GLN A 307 -89.98 -42.05 -38.15
CA GLN A 307 -90.52 -41.08 -39.09
C GLN A 307 -90.84 -41.68 -40.47
N ASP A 308 -90.08 -42.68 -40.90
CA ASP A 308 -90.31 -43.42 -42.15
C ASP A 308 -91.30 -44.59 -42.02
N SER A 309 -91.72 -44.94 -40.80
CA SER A 309 -92.69 -46.01 -40.56
C SER A 309 -94.09 -45.68 -41.11
N LEU A 310 -94.81 -46.73 -41.52
CA LEU A 310 -96.18 -46.65 -42.04
C LEU A 310 -97.15 -46.01 -41.04
N SER A 311 -97.07 -46.37 -39.76
CA SER A 311 -97.91 -45.84 -38.69
C SER A 311 -97.70 -44.33 -38.45
N TRP A 312 -96.45 -43.86 -38.50
CA TRP A 312 -96.15 -42.42 -38.45
C TRP A 312 -96.67 -41.69 -39.67
N ARG A 313 -96.48 -42.24 -40.88
CA ARG A 313 -96.97 -41.64 -42.13
C ARG A 313 -98.51 -41.55 -42.19
N ILE A 314 -99.23 -42.58 -41.72
CA ILE A 314 -100.71 -42.63 -41.71
C ILE A 314 -101.33 -41.65 -40.72
N THR A 315 -100.71 -41.43 -39.55
CA THR A 315 -101.22 -40.53 -38.50
C THR A 315 -100.86 -39.05 -38.70
N LYS A 316 -100.22 -38.71 -39.82
CA LYS A 316 -99.80 -37.33 -40.19
C LYS A 316 -100.95 -36.29 -40.16
N PRO A 317 -102.19 -36.57 -40.63
CA PRO A 317 -103.29 -35.60 -40.57
C PRO A 317 -103.71 -35.25 -39.13
N LEU A 318 -103.76 -36.25 -38.24
CA LEU A 318 -104.14 -36.09 -36.82
C LEU A 318 -103.11 -35.26 -36.04
N ARG A 319 -101.82 -35.39 -36.34
CA ARG A 319 -100.76 -34.59 -35.71
C ARG A 319 -100.76 -33.12 -36.15
N ALA A 320 -101.21 -32.84 -37.38
CA ALA A 320 -101.34 -31.46 -37.87
C ALA A 320 -102.47 -30.69 -37.15
N VAL A 321 -103.57 -31.37 -36.80
CA VAL A 321 -104.70 -30.79 -36.06
C VAL A 321 -104.30 -30.43 -34.63
N ARG A 322 -103.60 -31.32 -33.92
CA ARG A 322 -103.15 -31.08 -32.53
C ARG A 322 -102.17 -29.91 -32.40
N ARG A 323 -101.31 -29.68 -33.40
CA ARG A 323 -100.30 -28.61 -33.38
C ARG A 323 -100.91 -27.20 -33.55
N LYS A 324 -102.16 -27.09 -34.03
CA LYS A 324 -102.91 -25.82 -34.06
C LYS A 324 -103.51 -25.41 -32.71
N PHE A 325 -103.60 -26.33 -31.74
CA PHE A 325 -104.27 -26.09 -30.44
C PHE A 325 -103.31 -25.91 -29.25
N ASN A 326 -102.01 -26.17 -29.43
CA ASN A 326 -100.98 -25.96 -28.41
C ASN A 326 -99.96 -24.91 -28.87
N LYS A 327 -100.43 -23.68 -29.11
CA LYS A 327 -99.56 -22.50 -29.06
C LYS A 327 -99.56 -21.96 -27.64
#